data_AF-B2IA54-F1
#
_entry.id   AF-B2IA54-F1
#
_cell.length_a   1.000
_cell.length_b   1.000
_cell.length_c   1.000
_cell.angle_alpha   90.00
_cell.angle_beta   90.00
_cell.angle_gamma   90.00
#
_symmetry.space_group_name_H-M   'P 1'
#
loop_
_entity.id
_entity.type
_entity.pdbx_description
1 polymer ?
#
loop_
_entity_poly.entity_id
_entity_poly.type
_entity_poly.pdbx_seq_one_letter_code
_entity_poly.pdbx_strand_id
1 'polypeptide(L)'
;MRRMAGFTLMEVLLATVLLASGLTLAFVTLHSASIVSRRSEALASRNERMRAVELFLRRRLMGALPLMMGEDRERHMPLLFVGEPQRMRFVADVPDYLGRGGPYVHDISVVQSGVQHQLRIALTMLQSDETVKDGLSVPSELLADGLHEVHFSYRGWDQSRHQLGPWVATWPSSDQLPVSVAVQIKDDIAPWPTLVVVLLQSNSDGGD
;
A
#
# COMPACT_ATOMS: atom_id res chain seq x y z
N MET A 1 13.04 9.23 83.88
CA MET A 1 13.88 9.99 82.93
C MET A 1 13.85 9.27 81.59
N ARG A 2 13.32 9.91 80.55
CA ARG A 2 13.10 9.30 79.23
C ARG A 2 14.34 9.57 78.39
N ARG A 3 15.12 8.53 78.02
CA ARG A 3 16.27 8.69 77.12
C ARG A 3 15.74 9.10 75.75
N MET A 4 16.13 10.27 75.27
CA MET A 4 15.96 10.66 73.87
C MET A 4 16.94 9.82 73.06
N ALA A 5 16.42 8.87 72.27
CA ALA A 5 17.20 8.20 71.25
C ALA A 5 17.31 9.17 70.05
N GLY A 6 18.51 9.72 69.84
CA GLY A 6 18.82 10.45 68.62
C GLY A 6 19.05 9.49 67.45
N PHE A 7 18.63 9.89 66.25
CA PHE A 7 18.85 9.12 65.03
C PHE A 7 20.34 8.84 64.82
N THR A 8 20.71 7.60 64.51
CA THR A 8 22.11 7.28 64.21
C THR A 8 22.44 7.72 62.77
N LEU A 9 23.70 8.09 62.52
CA LEU A 9 24.18 8.42 61.17
C LEU A 9 23.89 7.29 60.17
N MET A 10 24.00 6.04 60.62
CA MET A 10 23.74 4.84 59.82
C MET A 10 22.27 4.74 59.39
N GLU A 11 21.35 5.18 60.23
CA GLU A 11 19.91 5.15 59.97
C GLU A 11 19.50 6.21 58.92
N VAL A 12 20.12 7.40 58.97
CA VAL A 12 19.96 8.44 57.94
C VAL A 12 20.55 7.98 56.60
N LEU A 13 21.71 7.32 56.62
CA LEU A 13 22.32 6.73 55.42
C LEU A 13 21.43 5.64 54.83
N LEU A 14 20.88 4.74 55.65
CA LEU A 14 20.00 3.67 55.17
C LEU A 14 18.71 4.24 54.58
N ALA A 15 18.11 5.24 55.24
CA ALA A 15 16.91 5.90 54.76
C ALA A 15 17.13 6.61 53.41
N THR A 16 18.27 7.28 53.23
CA THR A 16 18.60 7.96 51.97
C THR A 16 18.91 6.97 50.84
N VAL A 17 19.59 5.85 51.12
CA VAL A 17 19.78 4.78 50.14
C VAL A 17 18.45 4.16 49.72
N LEU A 18 17.55 3.85 50.66
CA LEU A 18 16.23 3.31 50.35
C LEU A 18 15.38 4.31 49.55
N LEU A 19 15.42 5.60 49.92
CA LEU A 19 14.71 6.64 49.19
C LEU A 19 15.25 6.79 47.76
N ALA A 20 16.58 6.86 47.58
CA ALA A 20 17.21 6.94 46.27
C ALA A 20 16.91 5.70 45.40
N SER A 21 16.91 4.51 46.00
CA SER A 21 16.56 3.25 45.33
C SER A 21 15.10 3.26 44.87
N GLY A 22 14.17 3.67 45.74
CA GLY A 22 12.75 3.78 45.44
C GLY A 22 12.46 4.79 44.32
N LEU A 23 13.11 5.97 44.36
CA LEU A 23 13.00 6.98 43.30
C LEU A 23 13.54 6.47 41.96
N THR A 24 14.68 5.76 41.98
CA THR A 24 15.27 5.18 40.77
C THR A 24 14.33 4.15 40.15
N LEU A 25 13.76 3.25 40.95
CA LEU A 25 12.81 2.25 40.47
C LEU A 25 11.54 2.88 39.89
N ALA A 26 10.99 3.90 40.54
CA ALA A 26 9.84 4.64 40.03
C ALA A 26 10.15 5.32 38.70
N PHE A 27 11.32 5.95 38.57
CA PHE A 27 11.76 6.58 37.33
C PHE A 27 11.94 5.58 36.19
N VAL A 28 12.61 4.45 36.45
CA VAL A 28 12.80 3.37 35.47
C VAL A 28 11.45 2.83 34.99
N THR A 29 10.50 2.64 35.91
CA THR A 29 9.15 2.13 35.59
C THR A 29 8.39 3.11 34.69
N LEU A 30 8.37 4.40 35.04
CA LEU A 30 7.73 5.45 34.25
C LEU A 30 8.37 5.58 32.85
N HIS A 31 9.70 5.56 32.80
CA HIS A 31 10.43 5.65 31.55
C HIS A 31 10.17 4.43 30.64
N SER A 32 10.16 3.23 31.21
CA SER A 32 9.88 1.99 30.47
C SER A 32 8.47 1.97 29.89
N ALA A 33 7.46 2.42 30.65
CA ALA A 33 6.09 2.55 30.15
C ALA A 33 6.00 3.49 28.95
N SER A 34 6.76 4.60 28.97
CA SER A 34 6.78 5.57 27.88
C SER A 34 7.42 5.05 26.59
N ILE A 35 8.47 4.22 26.69
CA ILE A 35 9.14 3.60 25.53
C ILE A 35 8.27 2.50 24.92
N VAL A 36 7.63 1.66 25.75
CA VAL A 36 6.73 0.60 25.29
C VAL A 36 5.54 1.18 24.55
N SER A 37 4.95 2.28 25.06
CA SER A 37 3.82 2.96 24.40
C SER A 37 4.18 3.45 22.99
N ARG A 38 5.30 4.16 22.84
CA ARG A 38 5.74 4.69 21.53
C ARG A 38 6.00 3.59 20.51
N ARG A 39 6.58 2.46 20.95
CA ARG A 39 6.83 1.30 20.07
C ARG A 39 5.52 0.63 19.65
N SER A 40 4.54 0.53 20.55
CA SER A 40 3.21 0.00 20.20
C SER A 40 2.46 0.90 19.23
N GLU A 41 2.53 2.23 19.40
CA GLU A 41 1.90 3.20 18.50
C GLU A 41 2.49 3.15 17.09
N ALA A 42 3.82 3.05 16.97
CA ALA A 42 4.49 2.94 15.68
C ALA A 42 4.08 1.66 14.91
N LEU A 43 4.00 0.52 15.61
CA LEU A 43 3.55 -0.75 15.02
C LEU A 43 2.06 -0.71 14.63
N ALA A 44 1.22 -0.08 15.44
CA ALA A 44 -0.20 0.11 15.13
C ALA A 44 -0.38 0.98 13.87
N SER A 45 0.28 2.14 13.81
CA SER A 45 0.22 3.04 12.67
C SER A 45 0.72 2.38 11.37
N ARG A 46 1.78 1.57 11.44
CA ARG A 46 2.25 0.76 10.31
C ARG A 46 1.17 -0.20 9.83
N ASN A 47 0.54 -0.96 10.74
CA ASN A 47 -0.48 -1.93 10.38
C ASN A 47 -1.74 -1.27 9.80
N GLU A 48 -2.13 -0.11 10.33
CA GLU A 48 -3.23 0.68 9.79
C GLU A 48 -2.94 1.16 8.36
N ARG A 49 -1.73 1.67 8.11
CA ARG A 49 -1.30 2.07 6.75
C ARG A 49 -1.31 0.89 5.79
N MET A 50 -0.69 -0.22 6.16
CA MET A 50 -0.68 -1.46 5.37
C MET A 50 -2.11 -1.89 5.01
N ARG A 51 -3.01 -1.93 5.99
CA ARG A 51 -4.42 -2.33 5.79
C ARG A 51 -5.18 -1.32 4.93
N ALA A 52 -4.95 -0.02 5.11
CA ALA A 52 -5.60 1.02 4.32
C ALA A 52 -5.22 0.93 2.84
N VAL A 53 -3.92 0.73 2.55
CA VAL A 53 -3.40 0.55 1.19
C VAL A 53 -3.93 -0.73 0.57
N GLU A 54 -3.92 -1.86 1.28
CA GLU A 54 -4.48 -3.12 0.78
C GLU A 54 -5.96 -2.96 0.42
N LEU A 55 -6.77 -2.39 1.32
CA LEU A 55 -8.19 -2.18 1.09
C LEU A 55 -8.46 -1.21 -0.06
N PHE A 56 -7.64 -0.17 -0.20
CA PHE A 56 -7.72 0.76 -1.31
C PHE A 56 -7.46 0.04 -2.64
N LEU A 57 -6.30 -0.61 -2.78
CA LEU A 57 -5.92 -1.32 -4.00
C LEU A 57 -6.94 -2.40 -4.36
N ARG A 58 -7.39 -3.19 -3.37
CA ARG A 58 -8.41 -4.23 -3.56
C ARG A 58 -9.70 -3.63 -4.14
N ARG A 59 -10.22 -2.55 -3.55
CA ARG A 59 -11.45 -1.90 -4.06
C ARG A 59 -11.28 -1.37 -5.47
N ARG A 60 -10.14 -0.71 -5.78
CA ARG A 60 -9.89 -0.17 -7.12
C ARG A 60 -9.76 -1.26 -8.16
N LEU A 61 -9.00 -2.32 -7.88
CA LEU A 61 -8.83 -3.45 -8.80
C LEU A 61 -10.12 -4.25 -9.00
N MET A 62 -10.92 -4.48 -7.95
CA MET A 62 -12.22 -5.14 -8.11
C MET A 62 -13.20 -4.32 -8.97
N GLY A 63 -13.07 -2.99 -8.94
CA GLY A 63 -13.87 -2.07 -9.75
C GLY A 63 -13.27 -1.76 -11.12
N ALA A 64 -12.26 -2.52 -11.57
CA ALA A 64 -11.67 -2.33 -12.89
C ALA A 64 -12.69 -2.62 -13.99
N LEU A 65 -12.76 -1.73 -14.98
CA LEU A 65 -13.69 -1.76 -16.10
C LEU A 65 -12.93 -2.02 -17.41
N PRO A 66 -13.52 -2.80 -18.34
CA PRO A 66 -12.95 -3.06 -19.67
C PRO A 66 -13.19 -1.87 -20.62
N LEU A 67 -12.74 -0.69 -20.23
CA LEU A 67 -12.88 0.54 -21.02
C LEU A 67 -11.55 0.94 -21.65
N MET A 68 -11.62 1.36 -22.91
CA MET A 68 -10.46 1.84 -23.65
C MET A 68 -9.97 3.17 -23.05
N MET A 69 -8.73 3.19 -22.58
CA MET A 69 -8.03 4.38 -22.07
C MET A 69 -7.14 5.04 -23.13
N GLY A 70 -6.90 4.36 -24.24
CA GLY A 70 -6.20 4.87 -25.40
C GLY A 70 -5.95 3.80 -26.44
N GLU A 71 -4.97 4.01 -27.31
CA GLU A 71 -4.52 3.04 -28.31
C GLU A 71 -3.05 2.69 -28.06
N ASP A 72 -2.71 1.41 -28.11
CA ASP A 72 -1.33 0.96 -28.19
C ASP A 72 -0.81 1.25 -29.60
N ARG A 73 0.00 2.31 -29.73
CA ARG A 73 0.53 2.76 -31.03
C ARG A 73 1.46 1.75 -31.70
N GLU A 74 2.13 0.89 -30.94
CA GLU A 74 3.02 -0.10 -31.54
C GLU A 74 2.21 -1.23 -32.17
N ARG A 75 1.13 -1.65 -31.48
CA ARG A 75 0.31 -2.80 -31.89
C ARG A 75 -0.94 -2.42 -32.66
N HIS A 76 -1.30 -1.14 -32.70
CA HIS A 76 -2.57 -0.63 -33.26
C HIS A 76 -3.78 -1.36 -32.65
N MET A 77 -3.73 -1.57 -31.33
CA MET A 77 -4.76 -2.28 -30.57
C MET A 77 -5.37 -1.36 -29.52
N PRO A 78 -6.64 -1.59 -29.11
CA PRO A 78 -7.20 -0.92 -27.95
C PRO A 78 -6.31 -1.09 -26.72
N LEU A 79 -6.14 -0.01 -25.96
CA LEU A 79 -5.43 -0.03 -24.69
C LEU A 79 -6.46 0.04 -23.57
N LEU A 80 -6.79 -1.11 -22.98
CA LEU A 80 -7.67 -1.27 -21.84
C LEU A 80 -6.88 -1.43 -20.53
N PHE A 81 -5.70 -2.05 -20.61
CA PHE A 81 -4.85 -2.31 -19.45
C PHE A 81 -3.37 -2.19 -19.79
N VAL A 82 -2.60 -1.61 -18.87
CA VAL A 82 -1.13 -1.65 -18.88
C VAL A 82 -0.69 -2.37 -17.62
N GLY A 83 0.14 -3.41 -17.76
CA GLY A 83 0.69 -4.16 -16.63
C GLY A 83 2.20 -4.33 -16.76
N GLU A 84 2.95 -3.53 -16.01
CA GLU A 84 4.40 -3.59 -15.88
C GLU A 84 4.78 -3.96 -14.43
N PRO A 85 5.99 -4.48 -14.16
CA PRO A 85 6.37 -4.92 -12.81
C PRO A 85 6.25 -3.83 -11.72
N GLN A 86 6.35 -2.56 -12.12
CA GLN A 86 6.35 -1.39 -11.23
C GLN A 86 5.31 -0.32 -11.61
N ARG A 87 4.45 -0.60 -12.59
CA ARG A 87 3.37 0.31 -12.99
C ARG A 87 2.18 -0.48 -13.52
N MET A 88 0.98 -0.09 -13.14
CA MET A 88 -0.23 -0.59 -13.77
C MET A 88 -1.21 0.54 -14.07
N ARG A 89 -1.90 0.43 -15.19
CA ARG A 89 -2.98 1.34 -15.57
C ARG A 89 -4.21 0.59 -15.96
N PHE A 90 -5.34 1.06 -15.46
CA PHE A 90 -6.66 0.52 -15.76
C PHE A 90 -7.71 1.59 -15.55
N VAL A 91 -8.90 1.38 -16.10
CA VAL A 91 -10.05 2.25 -15.86
C VAL A 91 -10.86 1.71 -14.70
N ALA A 92 -11.29 2.58 -13.80
CA ALA A 92 -12.27 2.27 -12.76
C ALA A 92 -13.05 3.53 -12.37
N ASP A 93 -14.22 3.37 -11.78
CA ASP A 93 -14.97 4.50 -11.25
C ASP A 93 -14.36 5.02 -9.95
N VAL A 94 -14.38 6.35 -9.79
CA VAL A 94 -14.11 6.99 -8.49
C VAL A 94 -15.44 7.42 -7.86
N PRO A 95 -15.59 7.28 -6.53
CA PRO A 95 -16.75 7.81 -5.85
C PRO A 95 -16.98 9.30 -6.16
N ASP A 96 -18.25 9.70 -6.24
CA ASP A 96 -18.65 11.07 -6.58
C ASP A 96 -18.07 12.15 -5.67
N TYR A 97 -17.63 11.80 -4.46
CA TYR A 97 -16.98 12.74 -3.54
C TYR A 97 -15.49 12.99 -3.84
N LEU A 98 -14.86 12.19 -4.71
CA LEU A 98 -13.45 12.33 -5.12
C LEU A 98 -13.28 12.90 -6.54
N GLY A 99 -14.39 13.17 -7.25
CA GLY A 99 -14.37 13.63 -8.63
C GLY A 99 -15.73 14.17 -9.06
N ARG A 100 -15.97 14.30 -10.37
CA ARG A 100 -17.31 14.65 -10.90
C ARG A 100 -18.19 13.42 -11.18
N GLY A 101 -17.86 12.26 -10.61
CA GLY A 101 -18.37 10.96 -11.03
C GLY A 101 -17.77 10.48 -12.36
N GLY A 102 -18.00 9.21 -12.72
CA GLY A 102 -17.58 8.60 -13.98
C GLY A 102 -16.21 7.88 -13.96
N PRO A 103 -15.78 7.33 -15.11
CA PRO A 103 -14.58 6.50 -15.20
C PRO A 103 -13.29 7.32 -15.21
N TYR A 104 -12.29 6.84 -14.47
CA TYR A 104 -10.94 7.42 -14.41
C TYR A 104 -9.90 6.37 -14.75
N VAL A 105 -8.87 6.79 -15.48
CA VAL A 105 -7.62 6.05 -15.58
C VAL A 105 -6.91 6.15 -14.24
N HIS A 106 -6.76 4.99 -13.60
CA HIS A 106 -5.96 4.79 -12.40
C HIS A 106 -4.56 4.39 -12.84
N ASP A 107 -3.57 5.24 -12.60
CA ASP A 107 -2.16 4.98 -12.87
C ASP A 107 -1.43 4.76 -11.55
N ILE A 108 -1.18 3.51 -11.22
CA ILE A 108 -0.49 3.12 -9.99
C ILE A 108 0.95 2.83 -10.34
N SER A 109 1.87 3.57 -9.74
CA SER A 109 3.29 3.51 -10.07
C SER A 109 4.18 3.46 -8.83
N VAL A 110 5.31 2.79 -8.98
CA VAL A 110 6.38 2.75 -7.99
C VAL A 110 7.42 3.80 -8.37
N VAL A 111 7.63 4.78 -7.50
CA VAL A 111 8.58 5.87 -7.72
C VAL A 111 9.74 5.73 -6.75
N GLN A 112 10.98 5.80 -7.27
CA GLN A 112 12.16 5.78 -6.43
C GLN A 112 12.29 7.08 -5.61
N SER A 113 12.56 6.94 -4.31
CA SER A 113 12.83 8.02 -3.37
C SER A 113 14.10 7.68 -2.59
N GLY A 114 15.26 8.07 -3.13
CA GLY A 114 16.57 7.68 -2.60
C GLY A 114 16.81 6.17 -2.73
N VAL A 115 17.02 5.50 -1.60
CA VAL A 115 17.20 4.02 -1.50
C VAL A 115 15.89 3.27 -1.28
N GLN A 116 14.78 4.00 -1.16
CA GLN A 116 13.44 3.45 -0.93
C GLN A 116 12.55 3.75 -2.14
N HIS A 117 11.34 3.24 -2.08
CA HIS A 117 10.28 3.41 -3.05
C HIS A 117 9.04 4.01 -2.40
N GLN A 118 8.26 4.69 -3.23
CA GLN A 118 6.93 5.17 -2.92
C GLN A 118 5.94 4.52 -3.86
N LEU A 119 4.83 4.02 -3.32
CA LEU A 119 3.68 3.63 -4.10
C LEU A 119 2.77 4.85 -4.26
N ARG A 120 2.48 5.22 -5.50
CA ARG A 120 1.70 6.41 -5.83
C ARG A 120 0.57 6.07 -6.77
N ILE A 121 -0.45 6.92 -6.79
CA ILE A 121 -1.54 6.84 -7.76
C ILE A 121 -1.80 8.20 -8.40
N ALA A 122 -1.92 8.23 -9.72
CA ALA A 122 -2.48 9.36 -10.45
C ALA A 122 -3.85 8.98 -11.01
N LEU A 123 -4.80 9.91 -10.95
CA LEU A 123 -6.16 9.73 -11.43
C LEU A 123 -6.43 10.73 -12.54
N THR A 124 -6.75 10.23 -13.74
CA THR A 124 -7.10 11.06 -14.89
C THR A 124 -8.50 10.71 -15.36
N MET A 125 -9.40 11.70 -15.42
CA MET A 125 -10.75 11.49 -15.93
C MET A 125 -10.68 10.98 -17.37
N LEU A 126 -11.38 9.89 -17.67
CA LEU A 126 -11.49 9.37 -19.03
C LEU A 126 -12.45 10.28 -19.80
N GLN A 127 -11.96 10.98 -20.82
CA GLN A 127 -12.79 11.82 -21.69
C GLN A 127 -13.12 11.05 -22.96
N SER A 128 -14.39 11.07 -23.37
CA SER A 128 -14.95 10.23 -24.44
C SER A 128 -14.36 10.46 -25.85
N ASP A 129 -13.44 11.40 -26.02
CA ASP A 129 -12.86 11.78 -27.33
C ASP A 129 -11.36 12.13 -27.24
N GLU A 130 -10.71 11.93 -26.09
CA GLU A 130 -9.27 12.15 -25.95
C GLU A 130 -8.60 10.92 -25.33
N THR A 131 -7.66 10.31 -26.07
CA THR A 131 -6.69 9.37 -25.49
C THR A 131 -5.94 10.08 -24.37
N VAL A 132 -5.82 9.45 -23.19
CA VAL A 132 -5.02 10.04 -22.10
C VAL A 132 -3.58 10.18 -22.59
N LYS A 133 -3.16 11.43 -22.85
CA LYS A 133 -1.82 11.72 -23.38
C LYS A 133 -0.76 11.28 -22.37
N ASP A 134 0.08 10.34 -22.79
CA ASP A 134 1.31 10.03 -22.05
C ASP A 134 2.21 11.27 -21.99
N GLY A 135 2.76 11.56 -20.81
CA GLY A 135 3.78 12.60 -20.61
C GLY A 135 3.32 13.89 -19.93
N LEU A 136 2.03 14.07 -19.66
CA LEU A 136 1.61 15.09 -18.68
C LEU A 136 1.90 14.53 -17.29
N SER A 137 2.70 15.25 -16.50
CA SER A 137 2.91 14.93 -15.08
C SER A 137 1.62 15.19 -14.32
N VAL A 138 0.70 14.24 -14.38
CA VAL A 138 -0.53 14.27 -13.58
C VAL A 138 -0.11 14.23 -12.11
N PRO A 139 -0.60 15.15 -11.26
CA PRO A 139 -0.33 15.10 -9.83
C PRO A 139 -0.72 13.72 -9.30
N SER A 140 0.26 13.02 -8.70
CA SER A 140 0.03 11.73 -8.08
C SER A 140 -0.07 11.88 -6.57
N GLU A 141 -0.92 11.09 -5.95
CA GLU A 141 -1.08 11.00 -4.50
C GLU A 141 -0.20 9.86 -3.95
N LEU A 142 0.31 10.06 -2.73
CA LEU A 142 1.11 9.04 -2.03
C LEU A 142 0.18 8.02 -1.37
N LEU A 143 0.32 6.74 -1.72
CA LEU A 143 -0.37 5.64 -1.03
C LEU A 143 0.47 5.09 0.11
N ALA A 144 1.76 4.85 -0.14
CA ALA A 144 2.71 4.38 0.85
C ALA A 144 4.13 4.83 0.52
N ASP A 145 4.92 5.04 1.57
CA ASP A 145 6.33 5.39 1.55
C ASP A 145 7.16 4.38 2.36
N GLY A 146 8.48 4.56 2.37
CA GLY A 146 9.38 3.70 3.14
C GLY A 146 9.47 2.26 2.60
N LEU A 147 9.11 2.04 1.34
CA LEU A 147 9.05 0.70 0.76
C LEU A 147 10.43 0.31 0.22
N HIS A 148 10.83 -0.95 0.39
CA HIS A 148 12.06 -1.48 -0.20
C HIS A 148 11.80 -2.22 -1.50
N GLU A 149 10.67 -2.89 -1.62
CA GLU A 149 10.30 -3.62 -2.84
C GLU A 149 8.80 -3.49 -3.06
N VAL A 150 8.42 -3.25 -4.31
CA VAL A 150 7.03 -3.28 -4.77
C VAL A 150 7.03 -3.95 -6.14
N HIS A 151 6.25 -5.01 -6.27
CA HIS A 151 6.12 -5.75 -7.52
C HIS A 151 4.64 -6.01 -7.84
N PHE A 152 4.30 -5.86 -9.10
CA PHE A 152 3.03 -6.29 -9.66
C PHE A 152 3.25 -7.51 -10.54
N SER A 153 2.29 -8.43 -10.49
CA SER A 153 2.25 -9.59 -11.36
C SER A 153 0.82 -9.87 -11.80
N TYR A 154 0.72 -10.49 -12.97
CA TYR A 154 -0.54 -10.62 -13.71
C TYR A 154 -0.76 -12.07 -14.09
N ARG A 155 -2.01 -12.50 -14.13
CA ARG A 155 -2.38 -13.84 -14.59
C ARG A 155 -3.63 -13.77 -15.43
N GLY A 156 -3.56 -14.42 -16.59
CA GLY A 156 -4.63 -14.48 -17.58
C GLY A 156 -5.20 -15.87 -17.77
N TRP A 157 -6.22 -15.95 -18.62
CA TRP A 157 -6.66 -17.21 -19.20
C TRP A 157 -5.73 -17.61 -20.35
N ASP A 158 -5.25 -18.85 -20.34
CA ASP A 158 -4.52 -19.45 -21.45
C ASP A 158 -5.52 -20.18 -22.35
N GLN A 159 -5.84 -19.58 -23.49
CA GLN A 159 -6.78 -20.15 -24.47
C GLN A 159 -6.29 -21.48 -25.04
N SER A 160 -4.98 -21.67 -25.19
CA SER A 160 -4.44 -22.90 -25.77
C SER A 160 -4.62 -24.09 -24.84
N ARG A 161 -4.44 -23.88 -23.53
CA ARG A 161 -4.54 -24.92 -22.51
C ARG A 161 -5.89 -24.98 -21.80
N HIS A 162 -6.80 -24.05 -22.09
CA HIS A 162 -8.12 -23.94 -21.45
C HIS A 162 -8.04 -23.89 -19.91
N GLN A 163 -7.05 -23.15 -19.39
CA GLN A 163 -6.83 -22.99 -17.95
C GLN A 163 -6.22 -21.64 -17.63
N LEU A 164 -6.09 -21.31 -16.34
CA LEU A 164 -5.29 -20.16 -15.92
C LEU A 164 -3.81 -20.37 -16.26
N GLY A 165 -3.23 -19.36 -16.90
CA GLY A 165 -1.81 -19.31 -17.21
C GLY A 165 -0.95 -19.10 -15.95
N PRO A 166 0.39 -19.13 -16.09
CA PRO A 166 1.30 -18.74 -15.01
C PRO A 166 1.18 -17.24 -14.69
N TRP A 167 1.69 -16.84 -13.53
CA TRP A 167 1.93 -15.43 -13.23
C TRP A 167 3.05 -14.89 -14.10
N VAL A 168 2.85 -13.71 -14.67
CA VAL A 168 3.81 -12.98 -15.50
C VAL A 168 4.07 -11.59 -14.90
N ALA A 169 5.30 -11.09 -15.05
CA ALA A 169 5.69 -9.78 -14.52
C ALA A 169 5.19 -8.62 -15.39
N THR A 170 5.05 -8.86 -16.69
CA THR A 170 4.49 -7.90 -17.66
C THR A 170 3.30 -8.53 -18.35
N TRP A 171 2.18 -7.81 -18.38
CA TRP A 171 0.96 -8.27 -19.02
C TRP A 171 1.07 -8.13 -20.55
N PRO A 172 0.88 -9.21 -21.33
CA PRO A 172 1.19 -9.19 -22.76
C PRO A 172 0.08 -8.62 -23.65
N SER A 173 -1.15 -8.45 -23.14
CA SER A 173 -2.32 -8.06 -23.92
C SER A 173 -2.83 -6.69 -23.50
N SER A 174 -2.74 -5.69 -24.38
CA SER A 174 -3.22 -4.33 -24.09
C SER A 174 -4.75 -4.23 -24.13
N ASP A 175 -5.40 -5.10 -24.91
CA ASP A 175 -6.81 -5.07 -25.30
C ASP A 175 -7.75 -5.85 -24.36
N GLN A 176 -7.21 -6.43 -23.29
CA GLN A 176 -7.97 -7.18 -22.30
C GLN A 176 -7.36 -7.03 -20.90
N LEU A 177 -8.21 -7.13 -19.88
CA LEU A 177 -7.77 -7.16 -18.49
C LEU A 177 -7.17 -8.55 -18.15
N PRO A 178 -6.20 -8.61 -17.23
CA PRO A 178 -5.82 -9.89 -16.63
C PRO A 178 -6.98 -10.46 -15.81
N VAL A 179 -7.01 -11.79 -15.63
CA VAL A 179 -7.97 -12.46 -14.73
C VAL A 179 -7.69 -12.10 -13.28
N SER A 180 -6.41 -12.05 -12.91
CA SER A 180 -6.01 -11.64 -11.56
C SER A 180 -4.73 -10.83 -11.55
N VAL A 181 -4.65 -9.91 -10.60
CA VAL A 181 -3.47 -9.11 -10.28
C VAL A 181 -2.99 -9.51 -8.89
N ALA A 182 -1.68 -9.66 -8.75
CA ALA A 182 -1.03 -9.81 -7.46
C ALA A 182 -0.09 -8.63 -7.20
N VAL A 183 -0.14 -8.12 -5.96
CA VAL A 183 0.67 -7.01 -5.49
C VAL A 183 1.47 -7.48 -4.28
N GLN A 184 2.80 -7.43 -4.41
CA GLN A 184 3.75 -7.75 -3.36
C GLN A 184 4.46 -6.47 -2.92
N ILE A 185 4.42 -6.18 -1.62
CA ILE A 185 5.03 -4.99 -1.02
C ILE A 185 5.89 -5.42 0.16
N LYS A 186 7.05 -4.81 0.32
CA LYS A 186 7.95 -5.02 1.45
C LYS A 186 8.45 -3.67 1.96
N ASP A 187 8.30 -3.45 3.26
CA ASP A 187 8.89 -2.34 3.98
C ASP A 187 10.14 -2.78 4.77
N ASP A 188 10.63 -1.91 5.65
CA ASP A 188 11.82 -2.10 6.48
C ASP A 188 11.67 -3.21 7.53
N ILE A 189 10.44 -3.56 7.91
CA ILE A 189 10.17 -4.55 8.96
C ILE A 189 9.95 -5.92 8.37
N ALA A 190 9.00 -6.06 7.45
CA ALA A 190 8.59 -7.36 6.91
C ALA A 190 7.80 -7.21 5.60
N PRO A 191 7.78 -8.26 4.75
CA PRO A 191 6.84 -8.33 3.64
C PRO A 191 5.40 -8.16 4.13
N TRP A 192 4.62 -7.36 3.41
CA TRP A 192 3.18 -7.28 3.60
C TRP A 192 2.53 -8.59 3.09
N PRO A 193 1.33 -8.94 3.56
CA PRO A 193 0.54 -10.01 2.96
C PRO A 193 0.37 -9.75 1.46
N THR A 194 0.58 -10.79 0.63
CA THR A 194 0.38 -10.67 -0.81
C THR A 194 -1.09 -10.40 -1.10
N LEU A 195 -1.37 -9.27 -1.74
CA LEU A 195 -2.71 -8.93 -2.20
C LEU A 195 -2.95 -9.60 -3.56
N VAL A 196 -3.91 -10.53 -3.63
CA VAL A 196 -4.39 -11.10 -4.88
C VAL A 196 -5.84 -10.65 -5.11
N VAL A 197 -6.11 -10.11 -6.30
CA VAL A 197 -7.43 -9.60 -6.68
C VAL A 197 -7.82 -10.20 -8.03
N VAL A 198 -9.04 -10.72 -8.11
CA VAL A 198 -9.67 -11.14 -9.37
C VAL A 198 -10.38 -9.93 -9.96
N LEU A 199 -10.17 -9.67 -11.24
CA LEU A 199 -10.76 -8.53 -11.94
C LEU A 199 -12.01 -8.98 -12.69
N LEU A 200 -12.99 -8.09 -12.81
CA LEU A 200 -14.17 -8.33 -13.64
C LEU A 200 -13.73 -8.55 -15.09
N GLN A 201 -14.08 -9.70 -15.65
CA GLN A 201 -13.82 -9.98 -17.06
C GLN A 201 -14.96 -9.38 -17.88
N SER A 202 -14.64 -8.76 -19.02
CA SER A 202 -15.67 -8.52 -20.04
C SER A 202 -16.10 -9.88 -20.57
N ASN A 203 -17.36 -10.26 -20.34
CA ASN A 203 -17.96 -11.36 -21.10
C ASN A 203 -18.04 -10.91 -22.56
N SER A 204 -17.04 -11.25 -23.36
CA SER A 204 -17.18 -11.30 -24.82
C SER A 204 -17.86 -12.62 -25.20
N ASP A 205 -19.03 -12.88 -24.63
CA ASP A 205 -19.95 -13.92 -25.08
C ASP A 205 -21.06 -13.21 -25.84
N GLY A 206 -20.92 -13.15 -27.17
CA GLY A 206 -21.84 -12.44 -28.05
C GLY A 206 -21.43 -12.58 -29.51
N GLY A 207 -21.17 -13.82 -29.93
CA GLY A 207 -21.01 -14.18 -31.33
C GLY A 207 -21.87 -15.40 -31.64
N ASP A 208 -23.08 -15.14 -32.11
CA ASP A 208 -23.89 -16.03 -32.97
C ASP A 208 -24.41 -15.18 -34.13
#